data_AF-A0A521K3E4-F1
#
_entry.id   AF-A0A521K3E4-F1
#
_cell.length_a   1.000
_cell.length_b   1.000
_cell.length_c   1.000
_cell.angle_alpha   90.00
_cell.angle_beta   90.00
_cell.angle_gamma   90.00
#
_symmetry.space_group_name_H-M   'P 1'
#
loop_
_entity.id
_entity.type
_entity.pdbx_description
1 polymer ?
#
loop_
_entity_poly.entity_id
_entity_poly.type
_entity_poly.pdbx_seq_one_letter_code
_entity_poly.pdbx_strand_id
1 'polypeptide(L)'
;MSTPQRRAASPGPAHRHRGHSKADCLKILRGLSAYLDDELAGNVCREIRKHLGACPNCEVFLASLRQTITLCRHVEPPPLSPAAKLRLRGQILKAAGR
;
A
#
# COMPACT_ATOMS: atom_id res chain seq x y z
N MET A 1 -31.24 -13.36 1.99
CA MET A 1 -29.78 -13.52 1.77
C MET A 1 -29.31 -12.29 1.03
N SER A 2 -28.72 -11.34 1.75
CA SER A 2 -28.38 -10.02 1.22
C SER A 2 -27.00 -10.08 0.56
N THR A 3 -26.95 -9.82 -0.74
CA THR A 3 -25.74 -9.75 -1.56
C THR A 3 -24.87 -8.57 -1.14
N PRO A 4 -23.53 -8.71 -1.05
CA PRO A 4 -22.66 -7.57 -0.81
C PRO A 4 -22.55 -6.76 -2.11
N GLN A 5 -23.14 -5.57 -2.10
CA GLN A 5 -23.10 -4.65 -3.24
C GLN A 5 -21.67 -4.11 -3.39
N ARG A 6 -20.91 -4.66 -4.35
CA ARG A 6 -19.65 -4.08 -4.83
C ARG A 6 -19.95 -2.66 -5.31
N ARG A 7 -19.58 -1.66 -4.51
CA ARG A 7 -19.58 -0.26 -4.97
C ARG A 7 -18.60 -0.18 -6.15
N ALA A 8 -19.11 0.25 -7.29
CA ALA A 8 -18.27 0.57 -8.44
C ALA A 8 -17.24 1.62 -8.01
N ALA A 9 -15.96 1.37 -8.30
CA ALA A 9 -14.92 2.37 -8.11
C ALA A 9 -15.21 3.52 -9.07
N SER A 10 -15.75 4.63 -8.54
CA SER A 10 -15.78 5.89 -9.28
C SER A 10 -14.34 6.22 -9.67
N PRO A 11 -14.07 6.62 -10.93
CA PRO A 11 -12.77 7.18 -11.25
C PRO A 11 -12.58 8.40 -10.34
N GLY A 12 -11.61 8.32 -9.43
CA GLY A 12 -11.21 9.48 -8.63
C GLY A 12 -10.84 10.64 -9.56
N PRO A 13 -10.91 11.90 -9.09
CA PRO A 13 -10.63 13.05 -9.93
C PRO A 13 -9.25 12.88 -10.58
N ALA A 14 -9.19 13.01 -11.91
CA ALA A 14 -7.95 13.00 -12.66
C ALA A 14 -7.06 14.13 -12.12
N HIS A 15 -6.07 13.79 -11.29
CA HIS A 15 -5.14 14.75 -10.74
C HIS A 15 -4.32 15.33 -11.89
N ARG A 16 -4.59 16.58 -12.30
CA ARG A 16 -3.75 17.31 -13.25
C ARG A 16 -2.38 17.50 -12.59
N HIS A 17 -1.38 16.75 -13.02
CA HIS A 17 0.02 16.92 -12.64
C HIS A 17 0.54 18.29 -13.15
N ARG A 18 0.18 19.38 -12.46
CA ARG A 18 0.76 20.70 -12.74
C ARG A 18 2.18 20.71 -12.18
N GLY A 19 3.16 20.47 -13.07
CA GLY A 19 4.57 20.76 -12.81
C GLY A 19 5.45 19.61 -12.33
N HIS A 20 5.03 18.33 -12.44
CA HIS A 20 5.90 17.19 -12.12
C HIS A 20 5.60 15.97 -12.99
N SER A 21 6.62 15.14 -13.25
CA SER A 21 6.47 13.95 -14.07
C SER A 21 5.83 12.79 -13.31
N LYS A 22 5.34 11.78 -14.04
CA LYS A 22 4.88 10.51 -13.44
C LYS A 22 5.99 9.83 -12.62
N ALA A 23 7.25 9.94 -13.07
CA ALA A 23 8.38 9.34 -12.37
C ALA A 23 8.59 9.99 -11.00
N ASP A 24 8.44 11.31 -10.92
CA ASP A 24 8.57 12.09 -9.68
C ASP A 24 7.45 11.74 -8.69
N CYS A 25 6.21 11.64 -9.19
CA CYS A 25 5.09 11.14 -8.41
C CYS A 25 5.38 9.78 -7.78
N LEU A 26 5.80 8.83 -8.61
CA LEU A 26 6.07 7.46 -8.16
C LEU A 26 7.22 7.40 -7.16
N LYS A 27 8.22 8.28 -7.29
CA LYS A 27 9.32 8.39 -6.33
C LYS A 27 8.80 8.79 -4.95
N ILE A 28 7.95 9.82 -4.89
CA ILE A 28 7.35 10.28 -3.63
C ILE A 28 6.45 9.20 -3.03
N LEU A 29 5.57 8.60 -3.85
CA LEU A 29 4.67 7.55 -3.39
C LEU A 29 5.41 6.33 -2.85
N ARG A 30 6.52 5.92 -3.47
CA ARG A 30 7.38 4.84 -2.93
C ARG A 30 7.93 5.19 -1.55
N GLY A 31 8.42 6.41 -1.36
CA GLY A 31 8.90 6.87 -0.06
C GLY A 31 7.80 6.84 1.02
N LEU A 32 6.59 7.25 0.66
CA LEU A 32 5.45 7.21 1.59
C LEU A 32 4.96 5.79 1.87
N SER A 33 5.01 4.87 0.89
CA SER A 33 4.71 3.46 1.13
C SER A 33 5.71 2.87 2.11
N ALA A 34 7.02 3.05 1.86
CA ALA A 34 8.07 2.59 2.78
C ALA A 34 7.92 3.19 4.19
N TYR A 35 7.47 4.44 4.31
CA TYR A 35 7.15 5.05 5.61
C TYR A 35 5.97 4.35 6.29
N LEU A 36 4.90 4.02 5.56
CA LEU A 36 3.71 3.35 6.09
C LEU A 36 3.99 1.90 6.50
N ASP A 37 4.96 1.25 5.86
CA ASP A 37 5.42 -0.11 6.14
C ASP A 37 6.58 -0.17 7.18
N ASP A 38 6.98 0.99 7.74
CA ASP A 38 8.08 1.16 8.72
C ASP A 38 9.45 0.67 8.19
N GLU A 39 9.66 0.72 6.88
CA GLU A 39 10.89 0.29 6.19
C GLU A 39 11.94 1.41 6.03
N LEU A 40 11.61 2.64 6.45
CA LEU A 40 12.53 3.76 6.42
C LEU A 40 13.41 3.81 7.68
N ALA A 41 14.60 4.41 7.54
CA ALA A 41 15.45 4.70 8.68
C ALA A 41 14.71 5.57 9.72
N GLY A 42 14.89 5.26 11.01
CA GLY A 42 14.10 5.88 12.09
C GLY A 42 14.24 7.41 12.21
N ASN A 43 15.34 7.99 11.75
CA ASN A 43 15.49 9.45 11.63
C ASN A 43 14.56 10.04 10.55
N VAL A 44 14.43 9.39 9.39
CA VAL A 44 13.54 9.80 8.32
C VAL A 44 12.07 9.68 8.76
N CYS A 45 11.70 8.58 9.43
CA CYS A 45 10.35 8.44 10.01
C CYS A 45 10.02 9.56 11.00
N ARG A 46 10.99 10.03 11.80
CA ARG A 46 10.81 11.18 12.71
C ARG A 46 10.54 12.48 11.95
N GLU A 47 11.32 12.80 10.93
CA GLU A 47 11.12 14.01 10.14
C GLU A 47 9.77 14.00 9.42
N ILE A 48 9.36 12.85 8.87
CA ILE A 48 8.03 12.71 8.25
C ILE A 48 6.93 12.95 9.29
N ARG A 49 7.01 12.33 10.48
CA ARG A 49 6.04 12.56 11.56
C ARG A 49 5.96 14.03 11.97
N LYS A 50 7.10 14.71 12.08
CA LYS A 50 7.15 16.15 12.37
C LYS A 50 6.44 16.97 11.30
N HIS A 51 6.66 16.65 10.02
CA HIS A 51 5.98 17.33 8.92
C HIS A 51 4.46 17.10 8.94
N LEU A 52 4.03 15.85 9.17
CA LEU A 52 2.60 15.52 9.26
C LEU A 52 1.90 16.28 10.40
N GLY A 53 2.59 16.51 11.53
CA GLY A 53 2.05 17.31 12.62
C GLY A 53 2.00 18.83 12.36
N ALA A 54 2.71 19.32 11.33
CA ALA A 54 2.79 20.74 10.98
C ALA A 54 2.03 21.10 9.69
N CYS A 55 1.55 20.11 8.92
CA CYS A 55 0.95 20.31 7.60
C CYS A 55 -0.38 19.53 7.46
N PRO A 56 -1.53 20.20 7.67
CA PRO A 56 -2.85 19.56 7.58
C PRO A 56 -3.14 18.92 6.21
N ASN A 57 -2.63 19.52 5.13
CA ASN A 57 -2.82 18.98 3.78
C ASN A 57 -2.14 17.61 3.61
N CYS A 58 -0.93 17.46 4.15
CA CYS A 58 -0.20 16.21 4.09
C CYS A 58 -0.78 15.15 5.02
N GLU A 59 -1.36 15.57 6.15
CA GLU A 59 -2.11 14.69 7.04
C GLU A 59 -3.34 14.10 6.34
N VAL A 60 -4.18 14.94 5.72
CA VAL A 60 -5.35 14.50 4.95
C VAL A 60 -4.93 13.58 3.80
N PHE A 61 -3.87 13.93 3.07
CA PHE A 61 -3.35 13.09 2.00
C PHE A 61 -2.92 11.71 2.51
N LEU A 62 -2.15 11.64 3.60
CA LEU A 62 -1.69 10.38 4.17
C LEU A 62 -2.87 9.54 4.71
N ALA A 63 -3.88 10.18 5.30
CA ALA A 63 -5.09 9.50 5.74
C ALA A 63 -5.81 8.83 4.55
N SER A 64 -5.93 9.54 3.43
CA SER A 64 -6.52 8.99 2.20
C SER A 64 -5.74 7.78 1.66
N LEU A 65 -4.40 7.86 1.68
CA LEU A 65 -3.53 6.76 1.28
C LEU A 65 -3.70 5.53 2.18
N ARG A 66 -3.76 5.73 3.51
CA ARG A 66 -4.03 4.65 4.48
C ARG A 66 -5.38 3.99 4.22
N GLN A 67 -6.40 4.77 3.89
CA GLN A 67 -7.72 4.23 3.53
C GLN A 67 -7.64 3.36 2.26
N THR A 68 -6.92 3.79 1.24
CA THR A 68 -6.68 2.98 0.03
C THR A 68 -6.01 1.65 0.38
N ILE A 69 -4.97 1.65 1.22
CA ILE A 69 -4.28 0.43 1.67
C ILE A 69 -5.25 -0.51 2.40
N THR A 70 -6.05 0.02 3.32
CA THR A 70 -7.07 -0.75 4.03
C THR A 70 -8.03 -1.41 3.06
N LEU A 71 -8.56 -0.68 2.08
CA LEU A 71 -9.45 -1.24 1.05
C LEU A 71 -8.78 -2.35 0.25
N CYS A 72 -7.51 -2.19 -0.12
CA CYS A 72 -6.75 -3.22 -0.83
C CYS A 72 -6.54 -4.48 0.03
N ARG A 73 -6.31 -4.34 1.34
CA ARG A 73 -6.11 -5.47 2.26
C ARG A 73 -7.37 -6.31 2.49
N HIS A 74 -8.56 -5.74 2.32
CA HIS A 74 -9.83 -6.46 2.45
C HIS A 74 -10.19 -7.29 1.20
N VAL A 75 -9.33 -7.28 0.18
CA VAL A 75 -9.49 -8.17 -0.98
C VAL A 75 -8.93 -9.53 -0.62
N GLU A 76 -9.80 -10.49 -0.37
CA GLU A 76 -9.43 -11.91 -0.23
C GLU A 76 -8.65 -12.36 -1.47
N PRO A 77 -7.39 -12.79 -1.34
CA PRO A 77 -6.64 -13.30 -2.46
C PRO A 77 -7.29 -14.60 -2.97
N PRO A 78 -7.26 -14.86 -4.29
CA PRO A 78 -7.77 -16.13 -4.80
C PRO A 78 -7.02 -17.29 -4.14
N PRO A 79 -7.71 -18.39 -3.78
CA PRO A 79 -7.07 -19.52 -3.14
C PRO A 79 -5.99 -20.11 -4.05
N LEU A 80 -4.85 -20.46 -3.46
CA LEU A 80 -3.79 -21.15 -4.19
C LEU A 80 -4.30 -22.48 -4.76
N SER A 81 -3.93 -22.77 -6.00
CA SER A 81 -4.21 -24.09 -6.60
C SER A 81 -3.50 -25.21 -5.80
N PRO A 82 -4.04 -26.43 -5.78
CA PRO A 82 -3.41 -27.55 -5.08
C PRO A 82 -1.95 -27.78 -5.48
N ALA A 83 -1.64 -27.66 -6.77
CA ALA A 83 -0.28 -27.77 -7.30
C ALA A 83 0.65 -26.65 -6.77
N ALA A 84 0.16 -25.42 -6.69
CA ALA A 84 0.93 -24.31 -6.12
C ALA A 84 1.21 -24.52 -4.62
N LYS A 85 0.22 -25.00 -3.85
CA LYS A 85 0.39 -25.34 -2.42
C LYS A 85 1.44 -26.42 -2.22
N LEU A 86 1.42 -27.49 -3.01
CA LEU A 86 2.40 -28.57 -2.96
C LEU A 86 3.82 -28.07 -3.26
N ARG A 87 3.97 -27.29 -4.33
CA ARG A 87 5.26 -26.70 -4.71
C ARG A 87 5.82 -25.78 -3.62
N LEU A 88 4.97 -24.91 -3.07
CA LEU A 88 5.35 -23.99 -1.99
C LEU A 88 5.79 -24.77 -0.74
N ARG A 89 5.03 -25.77 -0.32
CA ARG A 89 5.39 -26.64 0.82
C ARG A 89 6.74 -27.32 0.59
N GLY A 90 6.98 -27.84 -0.60
CA GLY A 90 8.27 -28.44 -0.96
C GLY A 90 9.44 -27.46 -0.87
N GLN A 91 9.25 -26.20 -1.29
CA GLN A 91 10.28 -25.16 -1.17
C GLN A 91 10.54 -24.76 0.28
N ILE A 92 9.48 -24.61 1.10
CA ILE A 92 9.61 -24.29 2.52
C ILE A 92 10.37 -25.39 3.26
N LEU A 93 10.03 -26.66 3.03
CA LEU A 93 10.73 -27.79 3.67
C LEU A 93 12.20 -27.88 3.27
N LYS A 94 12.55 -27.58 2.01
CA LYS A 94 13.94 -27.51 1.56
C LYS A 94 14.71 -26.35 2.20
N ALA A 95 14.07 -25.20 2.39
CA ALA A 95 14.67 -24.03 2.99
C ALA A 95 14.82 -24.16 4.51
N ALA A 96 13.86 -24.82 5.18
CA ALA A 96 13.86 -25.04 6.63
C ALA A 96 14.67 -26.28 7.07
N GLY A 97 14.97 -27.20 6.15
CA GLY A 97 15.79 -28.39 6.39
C GLY A 97 17.31 -28.15 6.26
N ARG A 98 17.79 -26.95 6.62
CA ARG A 98 19.20 -26.59 6.74
C ARG A 98 19.49 -26.12 8.15
#